data_AF-A0A6G4XBT3-F1
#
_entry.id   AF-A0A6G4XBT3-F1
#
_cell.length_a   1.000
_cell.length_b   1.000
_cell.length_c   1.000
_cell.angle_alpha   90.00
_cell.angle_beta   90.00
_cell.angle_gamma   90.00
#
_symmetry.space_group_name_H-M   'P 1'
#
loop_
_entity.id
_entity.type
_entity.pdbx_description
1 polymer ?
#
loop_
_entity_poly.entity_id
_entity_poly.type
_entity_poly.pdbx_seq_one_letter_code
_entity_poly.pdbx_strand_id
1 'polypeptide(L)'
;MDIGISIGAEADEAELRSLYQWLRDDSHVRRYARVRLDEKEPAPGHMGGDLEGIRLMLESGFQLANFVLAWLAWRGSRPKPPEITVESGGVTVTLSGQDAATAERILAALRTGAPPDPDGP
;
A
#
# COMPACT_ATOMS: atom_id res chain seq x y z
N MET A 1 11.42 -8.55 -1.24
CA MET A 1 10.08 -8.50 -0.66
C MET A 1 9.16 -7.84 -1.65
N ASP A 2 8.23 -8.60 -2.20
CA ASP A 2 7.12 -8.06 -2.97
C ASP A 2 6.01 -7.62 -2.01
N ILE A 3 5.42 -6.48 -2.32
CA ILE A 3 4.26 -5.94 -1.62
C ILE A 3 3.19 -5.65 -2.66
N GLY A 4 2.03 -6.29 -2.55
CA GLY A 4 0.80 -5.90 -3.23
C GLY A 4 0.06 -4.87 -2.40
N ILE A 5 -0.49 -3.85 -3.04
CA ILE A 5 -1.40 -2.89 -2.42
C ILE A 5 -2.67 -2.88 -3.24
N SER A 6 -3.80 -3.07 -2.58
CA SER A 6 -5.13 -2.88 -3.14
C SER A 6 -5.88 -1.90 -2.25
N ILE A 7 -6.82 -1.15 -2.80
CA ILE A 7 -7.72 -0.34 -1.97
C ILE A 7 -9.03 -1.13 -1.81
N GLY A 8 -9.71 -1.00 -0.67
CA GLY A 8 -10.95 -1.74 -0.42
C GLY A 8 -11.97 -1.56 -1.55
N ALA A 9 -12.87 -2.52 -1.73
CA ALA A 9 -13.80 -2.62 -2.87
C ALA A 9 -14.72 -1.39 -3.09
N GLU A 10 -14.80 -0.48 -2.12
CA GLU A 10 -15.57 0.75 -2.18
C GLU A 10 -14.75 1.97 -2.67
N ALA A 11 -13.44 1.83 -2.90
CA ALA A 11 -12.59 2.94 -3.27
C ALA A 11 -12.37 3.05 -4.78
N ASP A 12 -12.49 4.27 -5.29
CA ASP A 12 -12.30 4.61 -6.69
C ASP A 12 -10.85 4.36 -7.18
N GLU A 13 -10.72 3.92 -8.44
CA GLU A 13 -9.46 3.86 -9.18
C GLU A 13 -8.63 5.16 -9.06
N ALA A 14 -9.31 6.31 -8.94
CA ALA A 14 -8.68 7.62 -8.76
C ALA A 14 -7.78 7.69 -7.52
N GLU A 15 -8.15 7.01 -6.42
CA GLU A 15 -7.35 6.95 -5.19
C GLU A 15 -6.11 6.06 -5.39
N LEU A 16 -6.26 4.91 -6.06
CA LEU A 16 -5.14 4.05 -6.45
C LEU A 16 -4.13 4.81 -7.31
N ARG A 17 -4.62 5.52 -8.33
CA ARG A 17 -3.79 6.31 -9.23
C ARG A 17 -3.10 7.47 -8.49
N SER A 18 -3.79 8.09 -7.53
CA SER A 18 -3.23 9.15 -6.69
C SER A 18 -2.14 8.63 -5.76
N LEU A 19 -2.34 7.46 -5.13
CA LEU A 19 -1.32 6.80 -4.31
C LEU A 19 -0.10 6.42 -5.15
N TYR A 20 -0.32 5.84 -6.34
CA TYR A 20 0.77 5.52 -7.27
C TYR A 20 1.60 6.75 -7.65
N GLN A 21 0.94 7.86 -8.01
CA GLN A 21 1.64 9.10 -8.35
C GLN A 21 2.44 9.63 -7.16
N TRP A 22 1.85 9.62 -5.97
CA TRP A 22 2.50 10.11 -4.76
C TRP A 22 3.73 9.25 -4.39
N LEU A 23 3.62 7.93 -4.45
CA LEU A 23 4.73 7.00 -4.25
C LEU A 23 5.85 7.20 -5.27
N ARG A 24 5.51 7.60 -6.50
CA ARG A 24 6.48 7.85 -7.56
C ARG A 24 7.15 9.23 -7.43
N ASP A 25 6.46 10.20 -6.86
CA ASP A 25 6.99 11.54 -6.57
C ASP A 25 7.92 11.54 -5.35
N ASP A 26 7.69 10.63 -4.40
CA ASP A 26 8.56 10.46 -3.24
C ASP A 26 9.98 10.02 -3.65
N SER A 27 10.94 10.89 -3.35
CA SER A 27 12.35 10.73 -3.76
C SER A 27 13.05 9.50 -3.15
N HIS A 28 12.62 9.04 -1.97
CA HIS A 28 13.15 7.84 -1.34
C HIS A 28 12.54 6.58 -1.98
N VAL A 29 11.22 6.55 -2.16
CA VAL A 29 10.54 5.43 -2.83
C VAL A 29 11.07 5.29 -4.26
N ARG A 30 11.21 6.39 -5.02
CA ARG A 30 11.76 6.35 -6.39
C ARG A 30 13.19 5.81 -6.46
N ARG A 31 14.01 6.05 -5.44
CA ARG A 31 15.42 5.64 -5.42
C ARG A 31 15.61 4.18 -5.02
N TYR A 32 14.71 3.64 -4.21
CA TYR A 32 14.91 2.35 -3.57
C TYR A 32 13.78 1.34 -3.78
N ALA A 33 12.63 1.75 -4.30
CA ALA A 33 11.51 0.86 -4.59
C ALA A 33 11.15 0.90 -6.08
N ARG A 34 10.72 -0.25 -6.61
CA ARG A 34 10.07 -0.29 -7.94
C ARG A 34 8.57 -0.37 -7.75
N VAL A 35 7.88 0.68 -8.18
CA VAL A 35 6.41 0.79 -8.12
C VAL A 35 5.83 0.46 -9.49
N ARG A 36 4.91 -0.50 -9.56
CA ARG A 36 4.15 -0.87 -10.76
C ARG A 36 2.67 -0.82 -10.48
N LEU A 37 1.88 -0.47 -11.48
CA LEU A 37 0.42 -0.65 -11.43
C LEU A 37 0.11 -2.11 -11.78
N ASP A 38 -0.84 -2.69 -11.06
CA ASP A 38 -1.41 -3.99 -11.34
C ASP A 38 -2.79 -3.74 -11.96
N GLU A 39 -2.90 -3.98 -13.26
CA GLU A 39 -4.13 -3.80 -14.04
C GLU A 39 -4.84 -5.15 -14.11
N LYS A 40 -6.14 -5.19 -13.79
CA LYS A 40 -6.94 -6.39 -14.02
C LYS A 40 -7.06 -6.61 -15.51
N GLU A 41 -6.94 -7.86 -15.95
CA GLU A 41 -7.29 -8.20 -17.33
C GLU A 41 -8.77 -7.85 -17.56
N PRO A 42 -9.11 -7.02 -18.56
CA PRO A 42 -10.47 -6.57 -18.75
C PRO A 42 -11.37 -7.77 -19.02
N ALA A 43 -12.46 -7.89 -18.25
CA ALA A 43 -13.47 -8.90 -18.54
C ALA A 43 -14.00 -8.68 -19.97
N PRO A 44 -14.24 -9.74 -20.76
CA PRO A 44 -14.68 -9.62 -22.14
C PRO A 44 -15.97 -8.79 -22.21
N GLY A 45 -15.89 -7.59 -22.79
CA GLY A 45 -17.00 -6.63 -22.90
C GLY A 45 -16.80 -5.30 -22.18
N HIS A 46 -15.77 -5.15 -21.34
CA HIS A 46 -15.37 -3.85 -20.77
C HIS A 46 -14.25 -3.20 -21.60
N MET A 47 -14.43 -1.93 -22.00
CA MET A 47 -13.38 -1.14 -22.64
C MET A 47 -12.57 -0.40 -21.56
N GLY A 48 -11.45 -0.98 -21.16
CA GLY A 48 -10.52 -0.45 -20.16
C GLY A 48 -10.30 -1.44 -19.03
N GLY A 49 -9.05 -1.80 -18.75
CA GLY A 49 -8.72 -2.62 -17.58
C GLY A 49 -8.82 -1.74 -16.33
N ASP A 50 -9.65 -2.14 -15.37
CA ASP A 50 -9.72 -1.47 -14.07
C ASP A 50 -8.40 -1.66 -13.32
N LEU A 51 -7.89 -0.60 -12.69
CA LEU A 51 -6.76 -0.70 -11.78
C LEU A 51 -7.14 -1.57 -10.58
N GLU A 52 -6.49 -2.73 -10.45
CA GLU A 52 -6.73 -3.69 -9.36
C GLU A 52 -5.83 -3.42 -8.16
N GLY A 53 -4.65 -2.85 -8.40
CA GLY A 53 -3.72 -2.53 -7.34
C GLY A 53 -2.42 -1.87 -7.78
N ILE A 54 -1.50 -1.77 -6.82
CA ILE A 54 -0.13 -1.30 -7.00
C ILE A 54 0.80 -2.39 -6.45
N ARG A 55 1.78 -2.80 -7.24
CA ARG A 55 2.82 -3.74 -6.81
C ARG A 55 4.12 -2.98 -6.54
N LEU A 56 4.65 -3.15 -5.34
CA LEU A 56 5.95 -2.62 -4.94
C LEU A 56 6.94 -3.77 -4.77
N MET A 57 8.12 -3.61 -5.36
CA MET A 57 9.26 -4.48 -5.08
C MET A 57 10.25 -3.74 -4.20
N LEU A 58 10.43 -4.26 -2.99
CA LEU A 58 11.35 -3.76 -1.97
C LEU A 58 12.48 -4.76 -1.75
N GLU A 59 13.72 -4.30 -1.76
CA GLU A 59 14.94 -5.07 -1.54
C GLU A 59 15.31 -5.19 -0.05
N SER A 60 14.73 -4.37 0.83
CA SER A 60 15.12 -4.34 2.25
C SER A 60 14.03 -3.80 3.18
N GLY A 61 14.08 -4.17 4.46
CA GLY A 61 13.16 -3.66 5.49
C GLY A 61 13.26 -2.14 5.72
N PHE A 62 14.40 -1.51 5.41
CA PHE A 62 14.52 -0.05 5.40
C PHE A 62 13.62 0.60 4.34
N GLN A 63 13.49 -0.02 3.17
CA GLN A 63 12.63 0.49 2.10
C GLN A 63 11.16 0.37 2.48
N LEU A 64 10.81 -0.68 3.24
CA LEU A 64 9.47 -0.84 3.81
C LEU A 64 9.16 0.27 4.82
N ALA A 65 10.09 0.64 5.70
CA ALA A 65 9.89 1.75 6.62
C ALA A 65 9.65 3.08 5.88
N ASN A 66 10.41 3.33 4.80
CA ASN A 66 10.18 4.50 3.96
C ASN A 66 8.82 4.46 3.27
N PHE A 67 8.37 3.30 2.78
CA PHE A 67 7.03 3.12 2.23
C PHE A 67 5.92 3.44 3.26
N VAL A 68 6.06 2.98 4.51
CA VAL A 68 5.07 3.26 5.55
C VAL A 68 5.00 4.77 5.84
N LEU A 69 6.14 5.46 5.92
CA LEU A 69 6.18 6.92 6.07
C LEU A 69 5.53 7.64 4.90
N ALA A 70 5.85 7.20 3.69
CA ALA A 70 5.25 7.67 2.46
C ALA A 70 3.72 7.57 2.48
N TRP A 71 3.21 6.39 2.82
CA TRP A 71 1.79 6.14 2.93
C TRP A 71 1.11 7.02 4.00
N LEU A 72 1.73 7.19 5.18
CA LEU A 72 1.20 8.06 6.24
C LEU A 72 1.09 9.52 5.76
N ALA A 73 2.09 10.02 5.04
CA ALA A 73 2.07 11.37 4.50
C ALA A 73 0.99 11.56 3.42
N TRP A 74 0.84 10.58 2.51
CA TRP A 74 -0.24 10.55 1.53
C TRP A 74 -1.62 10.54 2.21
N ARG A 75 -1.78 9.73 3.26
CA ARG A 75 -3.01 9.59 4.05
C ARG A 75 -3.36 10.90 4.75
N GLY A 76 -2.38 11.52 5.43
CA GLY A 76 -2.55 12.78 6.16
C GLY A 76 -2.84 13.99 5.27
N SER A 77 -2.53 13.92 3.98
CA SER A 77 -2.90 14.96 3.01
C SER A 77 -4.40 14.98 2.68
N ARG A 78 -5.19 14.00 3.14
CA ARG A 78 -6.62 13.85 2.83
C ARG A 78 -7.51 13.99 4.06
N PRO A 79 -8.67 14.67 3.93
CA PRO A 79 -9.65 14.78 5.01
C PRO A 79 -10.40 13.45 5.28
N LYS A 80 -10.52 12.58 4.27
CA LYS A 80 -11.08 11.22 4.39
C LYS A 80 -10.17 10.25 3.65
N PRO A 81 -9.13 9.71 4.31
CA PRO A 81 -8.26 8.75 3.66
C PRO A 81 -8.97 7.40 3.49
N PRO A 82 -8.86 6.76 2.31
CA PRO A 82 -9.41 5.42 2.10
C PRO A 82 -8.63 4.37 2.88
N GLU A 83 -9.28 3.25 3.19
CA GLU A 83 -8.63 2.06 3.74
C GLU A 83 -7.92 1.30 2.63
N ILE A 84 -6.64 0.98 2.84
CA ILE A 84 -5.86 0.20 1.87
C ILE A 84 -5.50 -1.16 2.47
N THR A 85 -5.51 -2.19 1.64
CA THR A 85 -5.07 -3.53 1.98
C THR A 85 -3.69 -3.76 1.38
N VAL A 86 -2.76 -4.21 2.21
CA VAL A 86 -1.37 -4.49 1.82
C VAL A 86 -1.10 -5.97 2.01
N GLU A 87 -0.66 -6.63 0.95
CA GLU A 87 -0.26 -8.03 0.95
C GLU A 87 1.26 -8.14 0.80
N SER A 88 1.92 -8.96 1.62
CA SER A 88 3.36 -9.24 1.50
C SER A 88 3.62 -10.69 1.89
N GLY A 89 4.16 -11.49 0.97
CA GLY A 89 4.53 -12.88 1.26
C GLY A 89 3.38 -13.74 1.79
N GLY A 90 2.14 -13.50 1.33
CA GLY A 90 0.93 -14.20 1.77
C GLY A 90 0.27 -13.64 3.04
N VAL A 91 0.76 -12.53 3.56
CA VAL A 91 0.18 -11.85 4.73
C VAL A 91 -0.52 -10.59 4.28
N THR A 92 -1.82 -10.55 4.54
CA THR A 92 -2.70 -9.43 4.21
C THR A 92 -2.92 -8.57 5.45
N VAL A 93 -2.65 -7.28 5.33
CA VAL A 93 -2.75 -6.29 6.40
C VAL A 93 -3.59 -5.12 5.92
N THR A 94 -4.67 -4.83 6.65
CA THR A 94 -5.51 -3.67 6.38
C THR A 94 -4.98 -2.44 7.09
N LEU A 95 -4.78 -1.35 6.36
CA LEU A 95 -4.21 -0.09 6.85
C LEU A 95 -5.30 0.98 6.94
N SER A 96 -5.76 1.24 8.16
CA SER A 96 -6.83 2.21 8.46
C SER A 96 -6.47 3.29 9.49
N GLY A 97 -5.43 3.09 10.30
CA GLY A 97 -5.00 4.03 11.34
C GLY A 97 -3.99 5.10 10.89
N GLN A 98 -3.78 6.13 11.71
CA GLN A 98 -2.96 7.31 11.40
C GLN A 98 -1.88 7.61 12.45
N ASP A 99 -1.78 6.78 13.49
CA ASP A 99 -0.89 6.98 14.62
C ASP A 99 0.42 6.20 14.47
N ALA A 100 1.48 6.68 15.12
CA ALA A 100 2.81 6.03 15.11
C ALA A 100 2.74 4.56 15.58
N ALA A 101 1.91 4.26 16.57
CA ALA A 101 1.69 2.89 17.05
C ALA A 101 1.09 1.98 15.95
N THR A 102 0.22 2.52 15.11
CA THR A 102 -0.33 1.79 13.95
C THR A 102 0.78 1.53 12.93
N ALA A 103 1.60 2.55 12.64
CA ALA A 103 2.74 2.41 11.73
C ALA A 103 3.74 1.34 12.20
N GLU A 104 4.05 1.29 13.49
CA GLU A 104 4.94 0.28 14.07
C GLU A 104 4.35 -1.13 13.97
N ARG A 105 3.07 -1.31 14.28
CA ARG A 105 2.36 -2.59 14.13
C ARG A 105 2.38 -3.07 12.68
N ILE A 106 2.11 -2.17 11.73
CA ILE A 106 2.15 -2.48 10.29
C ILE A 106 3.57 -2.91 9.88
N LEU A 107 4.57 -2.15 10.28
CA LEU A 107 5.97 -2.43 9.97
C LEU A 107 6.44 -3.76 10.59
N ALA A 108 5.95 -4.09 11.77
CA ALA A 108 6.23 -5.38 12.43
C ALA A 108 5.54 -6.54 11.70
N ALA A 109 4.26 -6.38 11.34
CA ALA A 109 3.48 -7.39 10.63
C ALA A 109 4.08 -7.74 9.27
N LEU A 110 4.42 -6.72 8.48
CA LEU A 110 5.01 -6.88 7.15
C LEU A 110 6.44 -7.46 7.20
N ARG A 111 7.20 -7.22 8.27
CA ARG A 111 8.53 -7.85 8.48
C ARG A 111 8.45 -9.30 8.93
N THR A 112 7.49 -9.61 9.80
CA THR A 112 7.37 -10.94 10.42
C THR A 112 6.62 -11.90 9.51
N GLY A 113 5.83 -11.39 8.56
CA GLY A 113 4.90 -12.20 7.79
C GLY A 113 3.81 -12.77 8.70
N ALA A 114 3.35 -11.98 9.67
CA ALA A 114 2.24 -12.32 10.54
C ALA A 114 1.28 -11.12 10.56
N PRO A 115 -0.05 -11.34 10.50
CA PRO A 115 -1.01 -10.24 10.58
C PRO A 115 -0.78 -9.45 11.89
N PRO A 116 -1.00 -8.12 11.88
CA PRO A 116 -0.86 -7.34 13.10
C PRO A 116 -1.86 -7.86 14.12
N ASP A 117 -1.38 -8.18 15.32
CA ASP A 117 -2.25 -8.59 16.42
C ASP A 117 -3.21 -7.42 16.72
N PRO A 118 -4.54 -7.62 16.59
CA PRO A 118 -5.51 -6.55 16.84
C PRO A 118 -5.42 -6.06 18.29
N ASP A 119 -4.96 -6.92 19.21
CA ASP A 119 -4.99 -6.78 20.66
C ASP A 119 -3.59 -6.99 21.30
N GLY A 120 -2.53 -6.43 20.69
CA GLY A 120 -1.27 -6.23 21.44
C GLY A 120 -1.46 -5.26 22.61
N PRO A 121 -0.75 -5.46 23.75
CA PRO A 121 -1.12 -5.02 25.10
C PRO A 121 -1.30 -3.51 25.31
#